data_AF-A0A926ZGL1-F1
#
_entry.id   AF-A0A926ZGL1-F1
#
_cell.length_a   1.000
_cell.length_b   1.000
_cell.length_c   1.000
_cell.angle_alpha   90.00
_cell.angle_beta   90.00
_cell.angle_gamma   90.00
#
_symmetry.space_group_name_H-M   'P 1'
#
loop_
_entity.id
_entity.type
_entity.pdbx_description
1 polymer ?
#
loop_
_entity_poly.entity_id
_entity_poly.type
_entity_poly.pdbx_seq_one_letter_code
_entity_poly.pdbx_strand_id
1 'polypeptide(L)'
;MSFAIFDEGYYLEKNPDVAVAVKAGTFQSGLQHFQLVGMQEGRTSVSRFWSEGGYYGSGFLPNNFDVLSKVMQGELPSALAHFIQTGEAEGRVISDAFYNERFYLQRNPDVANAVAAGIFASGFSHFIQIGKNEGRQASAFNEEVYLAFNPDVAAAVSSGVFSSALEHYTKSGRNESRPAFLSGSNGNDYVSAFDTGNSTITGVAIDVITGATPEIVPTSLGVGEVDTLIGSNSGVSDRFIIGVGRSASNPTPSKFYVGQGDADYALISHFDILGGDAIVPGLDLIQLAGKPEDYVIQTSNETFKTNIFAIVSGGNTPQLDLVAVVESPTLSVRSVDSVNETFILSAQALLS
;
A
#
# COMPACT_ATOMS: atom_id res chain seq x y z
N MET A 1 3.76 30.44 4.12
CA MET A 1 2.96 29.24 4.46
C MET A 1 2.51 28.63 3.16
N SER A 2 2.94 27.40 2.89
CA SER A 2 2.44 26.62 1.76
C SER A 2 1.14 25.96 2.21
N PHE A 3 0.06 26.17 1.48
CA PHE A 3 -1.19 25.41 1.65
C PHE A 3 -1.31 24.38 0.53
N ALA A 4 -0.19 23.81 0.07
CA ALA A 4 -0.18 22.86 -1.04
C ALA A 4 -1.16 21.70 -0.81
N ILE A 5 -1.28 21.22 0.43
CA ILE A 5 -2.23 20.15 0.78
C ILE A 5 -3.71 20.54 0.66
N PHE A 6 -4.05 21.82 0.50
CA PHE A 6 -5.43 22.29 0.49
C PHE A 6 -6.11 22.04 -0.86
N ASP A 7 -7.25 21.34 -0.84
CA ASP A 7 -8.11 21.10 -1.98
C ASP A 7 -9.44 21.85 -1.79
N GLU A 8 -9.65 22.90 -2.59
CA GLU A 8 -10.83 23.77 -2.51
C GLU A 8 -12.14 22.99 -2.67
N GLY A 9 -12.21 22.09 -3.66
CA GLY A 9 -13.41 21.32 -3.93
C GLY A 9 -13.74 20.38 -2.77
N TYR A 10 -12.73 19.66 -2.28
CA TYR A 10 -12.87 18.77 -1.14
C TYR A 10 -13.27 19.53 0.13
N TYR A 11 -12.61 20.66 0.40
CA TYR A 11 -12.88 21.45 1.60
C TYR A 11 -14.31 21.97 1.60
N LEU A 12 -14.80 22.52 0.49
CA LEU A 12 -16.19 23.02 0.39
C LEU A 12 -17.22 21.88 0.44
N GLU A 13 -16.91 20.70 -0.11
CA GLU A 13 -17.77 19.51 0.01
C GLU A 13 -17.90 19.07 1.47
N LYS A 14 -16.79 19.02 2.23
CA LYS A 14 -16.78 18.61 3.64
C LYS A 14 -17.23 19.69 4.61
N ASN A 15 -17.32 20.95 4.15
CA ASN A 15 -17.72 22.09 4.95
C ASN A 15 -18.85 22.88 4.24
N PRO A 16 -20.10 22.34 4.21
CA PRO A 16 -21.19 22.94 3.46
C PRO A 16 -21.55 24.36 3.91
N ASP A 17 -21.34 24.67 5.20
CA ASP A 17 -21.51 26.00 5.76
C ASP A 17 -20.52 27.02 5.17
N VAL A 18 -19.28 26.60 4.94
CA VAL A 18 -18.27 27.42 4.25
C VAL A 18 -18.62 27.58 2.78
N ALA A 19 -19.12 26.54 2.12
CA ALA A 19 -19.59 26.63 0.74
C ALA A 19 -20.72 27.67 0.59
N VAL A 20 -21.64 27.74 1.55
CA VAL A 20 -22.67 28.79 1.61
C VAL A 20 -22.05 30.16 1.83
N ALA A 21 -21.09 30.29 2.74
CA ALA A 21 -20.43 31.57 3.03
C ALA A 21 -19.62 32.10 1.84
N VAL A 22 -18.96 31.22 1.08
CA VAL A 22 -18.26 31.57 -0.16
C VAL A 22 -19.24 32.00 -1.24
N LYS A 23 -20.34 31.25 -1.42
CA LYS A 23 -21.39 31.61 -2.38
C LYS A 23 -22.08 32.93 -2.04
N ALA A 24 -22.20 33.26 -0.76
CA ALA A 24 -22.72 34.52 -0.27
C ALA A 24 -21.73 35.70 -0.38
N GLY A 25 -20.48 35.43 -0.77
CA GLY A 25 -19.42 36.44 -0.88
C GLY A 25 -18.81 36.88 0.45
N THR A 26 -19.15 36.19 1.56
CA THR A 26 -18.53 36.43 2.88
C THR A 26 -17.05 36.07 2.86
N PHE A 27 -16.70 35.01 2.13
CA PHE A 27 -15.33 34.64 1.80
C PHE A 27 -15.17 34.54 0.28
N GLN A 28 -13.98 34.89 -0.22
CA GLN A 28 -13.62 34.80 -1.64
C GLN A 28 -13.39 33.35 -2.08
N SER A 29 -13.01 32.47 -1.16
CA SER A 29 -12.75 31.04 -1.38
C SER A 29 -12.79 30.27 -0.07
N GLY A 30 -12.93 28.96 -0.15
CA GLY A 30 -12.72 28.04 0.96
C GLY A 30 -11.32 28.15 1.53
N LEU A 31 -10.30 28.34 0.68
CA LEU A 31 -8.92 28.60 1.12
C LEU A 31 -8.84 29.86 2.00
N GLN A 32 -9.49 30.95 1.59
CA GLN A 32 -9.51 32.17 2.39
C GLN A 32 -10.20 31.95 3.75
N HIS A 33 -11.33 31.23 3.76
CA HIS A 33 -11.96 30.84 5.01
C HIS A 33 -11.01 30.02 5.90
N PHE A 34 -10.36 29.00 5.34
CA PHE A 34 -9.46 28.14 6.08
C PHE A 34 -8.29 28.90 6.71
N GLN A 35 -7.69 29.81 5.95
CA GLN A 35 -6.58 30.66 6.38
C GLN A 35 -6.95 31.59 7.53
N LEU A 36 -8.12 32.22 7.46
CA LEU A 36 -8.54 33.23 8.43
C LEU A 36 -9.19 32.63 9.67
N VAL A 37 -9.94 31.54 9.50
CA VAL A 37 -10.88 31.02 10.51
C VAL A 37 -10.77 29.51 10.65
N GLY A 38 -10.75 28.76 9.54
CA GLY A 38 -10.86 27.31 9.58
C GLY A 38 -9.76 26.59 10.38
N MET A 39 -8.52 27.09 10.37
CA MET A 39 -7.46 26.55 11.23
C MET A 39 -7.76 26.75 12.72
N GLN A 40 -8.31 27.90 13.11
CA GLN A 40 -8.66 28.21 14.51
C GLN A 40 -9.88 27.40 14.97
N GLU A 41 -10.80 27.12 14.05
CA GLU A 41 -11.93 26.21 14.28
C GLU A 41 -11.53 24.73 14.34
N GLY A 42 -10.25 24.40 14.10
CA GLY A 42 -9.78 23.02 14.08
C GLY A 42 -10.29 22.22 12.88
N ARG A 43 -10.60 22.87 11.75
CA ARG A 43 -11.07 22.17 10.54
C ARG A 43 -9.92 21.43 9.88
N THR A 44 -9.91 20.11 9.94
CA THR A 44 -8.81 19.29 9.40
C THR A 44 -9.13 18.66 8.05
N SER A 45 -10.39 18.66 7.61
CA SER A 45 -10.84 18.10 6.32
C SER A 45 -10.46 18.98 5.12
N VAL A 46 -9.16 19.20 4.89
CA VAL A 46 -8.64 20.11 3.85
C VAL A 46 -8.34 19.44 2.51
N SER A 47 -8.08 18.14 2.49
CA SER A 47 -8.00 17.35 1.27
C SER A 47 -8.16 15.86 1.56
N ARG A 48 -8.31 15.08 0.49
CA ARG A 48 -8.33 13.61 0.55
C ARG A 48 -7.01 12.98 1.02
N PHE A 49 -5.91 13.75 0.98
CA PHE A 49 -4.56 13.32 1.35
C PHE A 49 -4.23 13.57 2.83
N TRP A 50 -5.18 14.16 3.57
CA TRP A 50 -4.99 14.47 4.97
C TRP A 50 -5.88 13.63 5.86
N SER A 51 -5.26 12.96 6.82
CA SER A 51 -5.93 12.51 8.03
C SER A 51 -5.01 12.73 9.23
N GLU A 52 -5.59 13.20 10.34
CA GLU A 52 -4.84 13.38 11.59
C GLU A 52 -4.19 12.06 12.04
N GLY A 53 -4.93 10.95 11.96
CA GLY A 53 -4.43 9.61 12.30
C GLY A 53 -3.25 9.14 11.43
N GLY A 54 -3.33 9.35 10.11
CA GLY A 54 -2.23 9.02 9.19
C GLY A 54 -0.96 9.83 9.48
N TYR A 55 -1.11 11.09 9.92
CA TYR A 55 0.03 11.90 10.33
C TYR A 55 0.65 11.48 11.67
N TYR A 56 -0.16 10.96 12.61
CA TYR A 56 0.36 10.48 13.91
C TYR A 56 1.07 9.12 13.82
N GLY A 57 0.71 8.27 12.86
CA GLY A 57 1.37 6.99 12.62
C GLY A 57 0.48 5.75 12.75
N SER A 58 -0.83 5.80 12.47
CA SER A 58 -1.57 4.57 12.18
C SER A 58 -1.33 4.15 10.72
N GLY A 59 -0.50 3.12 10.52
CA GLY A 59 -0.61 2.25 9.34
C GLY A 59 0.40 2.35 8.22
N PHE A 60 1.19 3.42 8.10
CA PHE A 60 2.14 3.56 6.98
C PHE A 60 3.41 4.38 7.32
N LEU A 61 3.63 4.69 8.61
CA LEU A 61 4.65 5.58 9.22
C LEU A 61 4.71 7.01 8.64
N PRO A 62 4.50 8.02 9.51
CA PRO A 62 5.55 8.49 10.43
C PRO A 62 5.16 8.51 11.92
N ASN A 63 6.13 8.24 12.80
CA ASN A 63 6.01 8.35 14.26
C ASN A 63 6.04 9.81 14.73
N ASN A 64 5.01 10.60 14.39
CA ASN A 64 4.87 11.98 14.90
C ASN A 64 4.19 11.99 16.29
N PHE A 65 4.56 11.04 17.16
CA PHE A 65 4.04 10.92 18.53
C PHE A 65 4.34 12.17 19.37
N ASP A 66 5.42 12.88 19.04
CA ASP A 66 5.75 14.17 19.62
C ASP A 66 4.69 15.23 19.28
N VAL A 67 4.14 15.20 18.06
CA VAL A 67 3.04 16.08 17.64
C VAL A 67 1.73 15.67 18.29
N LEU A 68 1.42 14.36 18.34
CA LEU A 68 0.24 13.86 19.04
C LEU A 68 0.20 14.33 20.49
N SER A 69 1.33 14.22 21.19
CA SER A 69 1.45 14.64 22.59
C SER A 69 1.12 16.13 22.77
N LYS A 70 1.64 16.99 21.89
CA LYS A 70 1.39 18.44 21.91
C LYS A 70 -0.08 18.77 21.60
N VAL A 71 -0.71 18.05 20.68
CA VAL A 71 -2.15 18.22 20.38
C VAL A 71 -3.00 17.80 21.57
N MET A 72 -2.70 16.67 22.21
CA MET A 72 -3.42 16.20 23.40
C MET A 72 -3.26 17.13 24.61
N GLN A 73 -2.13 17.84 24.71
CA GLN A 73 -1.88 18.83 25.75
C GLN A 73 -2.46 20.22 25.43
N GLY A 74 -3.07 20.40 24.25
CA GLY A 74 -3.63 21.68 23.81
C GLY A 74 -2.58 22.73 23.42
N GLU A 75 -1.31 22.33 23.26
CA GLU A 75 -0.22 23.21 22.80
C GLU A 75 -0.29 23.45 21.30
N LEU A 76 -0.86 22.50 20.54
CA LEU A 76 -1.12 22.61 19.12
C LEU A 76 -2.61 22.38 18.84
N PRO A 77 -3.24 23.19 17.97
CA PRO A 77 -4.67 23.06 17.69
C PRO A 77 -5.01 21.79 16.89
N SER A 78 -4.08 21.30 16.06
CA SER A 78 -4.20 20.04 15.32
C SER A 78 -2.84 19.62 14.77
N ALA A 79 -2.72 18.38 14.29
CA ALA A 79 -1.54 17.98 13.54
C ALA A 79 -1.47 18.66 12.18
N LEU A 80 -2.61 19.00 11.57
CA LEU A 80 -2.63 19.75 10.32
C LEU A 80 -1.94 21.10 10.49
N ALA A 81 -2.22 21.77 11.61
CA ALA A 81 -1.57 23.03 11.93
C ALA A 81 -0.05 22.86 12.07
N HIS A 82 0.40 21.79 12.73
CA HIS A 82 1.82 21.46 12.78
C HIS A 82 2.41 21.24 11.39
N PHE A 83 1.79 20.38 10.58
CA PHE A 83 2.29 20.02 9.25
C PHE A 83 2.45 21.26 8.35
N ILE A 84 1.43 22.11 8.29
CA ILE A 84 1.42 23.34 7.48
C ILE A 84 2.45 24.37 7.98
N GLN A 85 2.63 24.48 9.32
CA GLN A 85 3.48 25.51 9.90
C GLN A 85 4.97 25.12 9.90
N THR A 86 5.29 23.89 10.30
CA THR A 86 6.67 23.44 10.48
C THR A 86 6.92 22.02 9.99
N GLY A 87 5.93 21.13 10.02
CA GLY A 87 6.13 19.72 9.69
C GLY A 87 6.66 19.47 8.27
N GLU A 88 6.14 20.16 7.25
CA GLU A 88 6.66 20.02 5.88
C GLU A 88 8.14 20.48 5.79
N ALA A 89 8.51 21.55 6.50
CA ALA A 89 9.89 22.04 6.55
C ALA A 89 10.82 21.16 7.40
N GLU A 90 10.29 20.46 8.39
CA GLU A 90 10.98 19.43 9.16
C GLU A 90 11.19 18.12 8.36
N GLY A 91 10.64 18.03 7.14
CA GLY A 91 10.63 16.80 6.35
C GLY A 91 9.68 15.74 6.91
N ARG A 92 8.68 16.15 7.71
CA ARG A 92 7.61 15.23 8.12
C ARG A 92 6.79 14.88 6.89
N VAL A 93 6.63 13.59 6.68
CA VAL A 93 5.95 13.05 5.50
C VAL A 93 4.50 12.76 5.85
N ILE A 94 3.63 12.79 4.85
CA ILE A 94 2.29 12.23 4.98
C ILE A 94 2.25 10.91 4.23
N SER A 95 1.65 9.91 4.85
CA SER A 95 1.36 8.64 4.22
C SER A 95 -0.08 8.29 4.53
N ASP A 96 -0.88 8.11 3.50
CA ASP A 96 -2.24 7.60 3.59
C ASP A 96 -2.55 6.67 2.43
N ALA A 97 -3.83 6.31 2.29
CA ALA A 97 -4.26 5.40 1.25
C ALA A 97 -4.00 5.92 -0.19
N PHE A 98 -4.03 7.24 -0.36
CA PHE A 98 -3.92 7.95 -1.63
C PHE A 98 -2.51 8.44 -1.94
N TYR A 99 -1.60 8.43 -0.96
CA TYR A 99 -0.21 8.81 -1.16
C TYR A 99 0.72 8.13 -0.17
N ASN A 100 1.82 7.56 -0.64
CA ASN A 100 2.89 7.01 0.19
C ASN A 100 4.23 7.65 -0.21
N GLU A 101 4.83 8.44 0.67
CA GLU A 101 6.06 9.18 0.37
C GLU A 101 7.20 8.28 -0.07
N ARG A 102 7.43 7.20 0.68
CA ARG A 102 8.56 6.30 0.45
C ARG A 102 8.40 5.61 -0.91
N PHE A 103 7.22 5.08 -1.18
CA PHE A 103 6.86 4.51 -2.48
C PHE A 103 7.06 5.53 -3.60
N TYR A 104 6.55 6.75 -3.43
CA TYR A 104 6.59 7.78 -4.44
C TYR A 104 8.03 8.22 -4.77
N LEU A 105 8.88 8.45 -3.77
CA LEU A 105 10.27 8.83 -4.00
C LEU A 105 11.11 7.69 -4.59
N GLN A 106 10.84 6.44 -4.18
CA GLN A 106 11.52 5.26 -4.71
C GLN A 106 11.19 5.05 -6.19
N ARG A 107 9.91 5.20 -6.56
CA ARG A 107 9.45 5.08 -7.95
C ARG A 107 9.82 6.27 -8.83
N ASN A 108 10.15 7.42 -8.23
CA ASN A 108 10.49 8.64 -8.93
C ASN A 108 11.87 9.16 -8.50
N PRO A 109 12.98 8.54 -8.96
CA PRO A 109 14.33 8.93 -8.58
C PRO A 109 14.67 10.40 -8.92
N ASP A 110 14.08 10.94 -9.98
CA ASP A 110 14.20 12.36 -10.34
C ASP A 110 13.62 13.28 -9.24
N VAL A 111 12.48 12.89 -8.67
CA VAL A 111 11.84 13.61 -7.56
C VAL A 111 12.63 13.42 -6.28
N ALA A 112 13.10 12.20 -5.99
CA ALA A 112 13.97 11.96 -4.83
C ALA A 112 15.22 12.85 -4.87
N ASN A 113 15.85 12.99 -6.04
CA ASN A 113 16.98 13.90 -6.22
C ASN A 113 16.59 15.37 -6.05
N ALA A 114 15.42 15.78 -6.54
CA ALA A 114 14.92 17.15 -6.37
C ALA A 114 14.62 17.48 -4.90
N VAL A 115 14.06 16.53 -4.15
CA VAL A 115 13.84 16.65 -2.70
C VAL A 115 15.16 16.72 -1.95
N ALA A 116 16.12 15.83 -2.27
CA ALA A 116 17.45 15.86 -1.68
C ALA A 116 18.22 17.17 -1.96
N ALA A 117 17.97 17.78 -3.12
CA ALA A 117 18.52 19.08 -3.49
C ALA A 117 17.75 20.28 -2.87
N GLY A 118 16.68 20.03 -2.11
CA GLY A 118 15.84 21.05 -1.49
C GLY A 118 14.97 21.84 -2.46
N ILE A 119 14.77 21.35 -3.70
CA ILE A 119 13.88 21.97 -4.69
C ILE A 119 12.41 21.79 -4.29
N PHE A 120 12.08 20.60 -3.77
CA PHE A 120 10.80 20.30 -3.13
C PHE A 120 11.04 19.95 -1.67
N ALA A 121 10.11 20.35 -0.80
CA ALA A 121 10.20 20.00 0.63
C ALA A 121 10.00 18.49 0.88
N SER A 122 9.22 17.84 0.02
CA SER A 122 8.91 16.41 0.07
C SER A 122 8.46 15.93 -1.31
N GLY A 123 8.43 14.61 -1.50
CA GLY A 123 7.79 13.97 -2.65
C GLY A 123 6.32 14.36 -2.73
N PHE A 124 5.65 14.50 -1.59
CA PHE A 124 4.24 14.90 -1.53
C PHE A 124 4.05 16.30 -2.12
N SER A 125 4.94 17.23 -1.75
CA SER A 125 4.96 18.59 -2.28
C SER A 125 5.09 18.58 -3.81
N HIS A 126 5.99 17.74 -4.35
CA HIS A 126 6.10 17.52 -5.79
C HIS A 126 4.85 16.90 -6.41
N PHE A 127 4.28 15.86 -5.77
CA PHE A 127 3.10 15.16 -6.27
C PHE A 127 1.90 16.10 -6.43
N ILE A 128 1.60 16.91 -5.42
CA ILE A 128 0.46 17.82 -5.47
C ILE A 128 0.65 18.93 -6.50
N GLN A 129 1.87 19.47 -6.62
CA GLN A 129 2.15 20.57 -7.53
C GLN A 129 2.27 20.12 -8.99
N ILE A 130 2.85 18.95 -9.22
CA ILE A 130 3.28 18.49 -10.55
C ILE A 130 2.86 17.04 -10.79
N GLY A 131 3.28 16.11 -9.94
CA GLY A 131 3.19 14.67 -10.22
C GLY A 131 1.79 14.15 -10.49
N LYS A 132 0.78 14.68 -9.81
CA LYS A 132 -0.64 14.33 -10.05
C LYS A 132 -1.07 14.68 -11.47
N ASN A 133 -0.66 15.84 -11.98
CA ASN A 133 -0.98 16.28 -13.34
C ASN A 133 -0.18 15.51 -14.40
N GLU A 134 0.99 15.00 -14.04
CA GLU A 134 1.78 14.07 -14.86
C GLU A 134 1.25 12.64 -14.83
N GLY A 135 0.24 12.34 -14.02
CA GLY A 135 -0.29 10.98 -13.84
C GLY A 135 0.63 10.05 -13.07
N ARG A 136 1.58 10.57 -12.27
CA ARG A 136 2.47 9.75 -11.46
C ARG A 136 1.69 9.00 -10.40
N GLN A 137 1.99 7.71 -10.25
CA GLN A 137 1.36 6.85 -9.27
C GLN A 137 1.85 7.21 -7.85
N ALA A 138 0.90 7.56 -6.98
CA ALA A 138 1.15 8.07 -5.63
C ALA A 138 1.18 6.98 -4.54
N SER A 139 0.57 5.83 -4.79
CA SER A 139 0.53 4.69 -3.86
C SER A 139 0.57 3.38 -4.64
N ALA A 140 0.82 2.27 -3.96
CA ALA A 140 0.87 0.96 -4.61
C ALA A 140 -0.51 0.43 -5.06
N PHE A 141 -1.61 1.13 -4.79
CA PHE A 141 -2.94 0.69 -5.18
C PHE A 141 -3.10 0.63 -6.71
N ASN A 142 -3.37 -0.57 -7.20
CA ASN A 142 -3.54 -0.85 -8.61
C ASN A 142 -5.03 -0.73 -8.98
N GLU A 143 -5.42 0.46 -9.45
CA GLU A 143 -6.81 0.75 -9.83
C GLU A 143 -7.29 -0.17 -10.96
N GLU A 144 -6.43 -0.49 -11.93
CA GLU A 144 -6.80 -1.29 -13.09
C GLU A 144 -7.16 -2.72 -12.70
N VAL A 145 -6.30 -3.36 -11.89
CA VAL A 145 -6.59 -4.69 -11.32
C VAL A 145 -7.85 -4.63 -10.46
N TYR A 146 -7.98 -3.64 -9.58
CA TYR A 146 -9.17 -3.53 -8.74
C TYR A 146 -10.46 -3.40 -9.56
N LEU A 147 -10.48 -2.59 -10.62
CA LEU A 147 -11.67 -2.42 -11.46
C LEU A 147 -11.96 -3.67 -12.28
N ALA A 148 -10.94 -4.38 -12.77
CA ALA A 148 -11.12 -5.62 -13.50
C ALA A 148 -11.82 -6.69 -12.65
N PHE A 149 -11.40 -6.84 -11.38
CA PHE A 149 -12.03 -7.77 -10.42
C PHE A 149 -13.36 -7.27 -9.86
N ASN A 150 -13.71 -6.00 -10.06
CA ASN A 150 -14.95 -5.40 -9.57
C ASN A 150 -15.69 -4.63 -10.70
N PRO A 151 -16.28 -5.35 -11.68
CA PRO A 151 -16.93 -4.72 -12.85
C PRO A 151 -18.06 -3.74 -12.49
N ASP A 152 -18.74 -3.96 -11.37
CA ASP A 152 -19.76 -3.06 -10.84
C ASP A 152 -19.16 -1.71 -10.39
N VAL A 153 -17.97 -1.75 -9.80
CA VAL A 153 -17.21 -0.55 -9.44
C VAL A 153 -16.67 0.14 -10.69
N ALA A 154 -16.20 -0.62 -11.68
CA ALA A 154 -15.79 -0.06 -12.98
C ALA A 154 -16.93 0.75 -13.62
N ALA A 155 -18.16 0.22 -13.58
CA ALA A 155 -19.35 0.94 -14.03
C ALA A 155 -19.62 2.20 -13.19
N ALA A 156 -19.49 2.12 -11.86
CA ALA A 156 -19.70 3.25 -10.95
C ALA A 156 -18.67 4.38 -11.15
N VAL A 157 -17.40 4.04 -11.37
CA VAL A 157 -16.34 5.02 -11.69
C VAL A 157 -16.60 5.65 -13.05
N SER A 158 -16.91 4.84 -14.08
CA SER A 158 -17.19 5.37 -15.44
C SER A 158 -18.41 6.29 -15.50
N SER A 159 -19.39 6.09 -14.62
CA SER A 159 -20.59 6.94 -14.50
C SER A 159 -20.40 8.13 -13.54
N GLY A 160 -19.22 8.28 -12.94
CA GLY A 160 -18.87 9.39 -12.06
C GLY A 160 -19.46 9.30 -10.66
N VAL A 161 -19.97 8.13 -10.24
CA VAL A 161 -20.42 7.89 -8.85
C VAL A 161 -19.23 7.93 -7.89
N PHE A 162 -18.08 7.40 -8.34
CA PHE A 162 -16.79 7.54 -7.68
C PHE A 162 -15.79 8.21 -8.62
N SER A 163 -14.92 9.06 -8.09
CA SER A 163 -13.86 9.72 -8.85
C SER A 163 -12.71 8.79 -9.21
N SER A 164 -12.52 7.69 -8.46
CA SER A 164 -11.52 6.67 -8.76
C SER A 164 -11.85 5.33 -8.08
N ALA A 165 -11.15 4.27 -8.48
CA ALA A 165 -11.28 2.95 -7.86
C ALA A 165 -10.86 2.95 -6.38
N LEU A 166 -9.79 3.69 -6.07
CA LEU A 166 -9.30 3.86 -4.71
C LEU A 166 -10.33 4.57 -3.82
N GLU A 167 -11.03 5.58 -4.35
CA GLU A 167 -12.11 6.23 -3.60
C GLU A 167 -13.22 5.24 -3.21
N HIS A 168 -13.63 4.38 -4.15
CA HIS A 168 -14.59 3.32 -3.85
C HIS A 168 -14.05 2.39 -2.77
N TYR A 169 -12.81 1.92 -2.89
CA TYR A 169 -12.21 1.02 -1.92
C TYR A 169 -12.21 1.61 -0.50
N THR A 170 -11.75 2.86 -0.35
CA THR A 170 -11.68 3.54 0.96
C THR A 170 -13.05 3.81 1.57
N LYS A 171 -14.06 4.17 0.75
CA LYS A 171 -15.41 4.49 1.24
C LYS A 171 -16.25 3.25 1.52
N SER A 172 -16.16 2.24 0.65
CA SER A 172 -17.08 1.10 0.63
C SER A 172 -16.34 -0.23 0.54
N GLY A 173 -15.42 -0.39 -0.42
CA GLY A 173 -14.85 -1.68 -0.80
C GLY A 173 -14.21 -2.46 0.36
N ARG A 174 -13.48 -1.78 1.25
CA ARG A 174 -12.89 -2.43 2.45
C ARG A 174 -13.93 -3.01 3.43
N ASN A 175 -15.10 -2.38 3.52
CA ASN A 175 -16.22 -2.85 4.35
C ASN A 175 -17.05 -3.93 3.65
N GLU A 176 -16.95 -4.01 2.32
CA GLU A 176 -17.56 -5.05 1.49
C GLU A 176 -16.68 -6.31 1.39
N SER A 177 -15.56 -6.38 2.13
CA SER A 177 -14.58 -7.45 2.07
C SER A 177 -13.98 -7.68 0.67
N ARG A 178 -13.99 -6.64 -0.19
CA ARG A 178 -13.30 -6.68 -1.48
C ARG A 178 -11.81 -6.45 -1.23
N PRO A 179 -10.91 -7.32 -1.70
CA PRO A 179 -9.50 -7.12 -1.47
C PRO A 179 -8.99 -5.89 -2.24
N ALA A 180 -8.12 -5.10 -1.61
CA ALA A 180 -7.26 -4.18 -2.34
C ALA A 180 -6.25 -4.97 -3.18
N PHE A 181 -5.82 -4.39 -4.30
CA PHE A 181 -4.68 -4.91 -5.07
C PHE A 181 -3.57 -3.89 -5.02
N LEU A 182 -2.43 -4.31 -4.47
CA LEU A 182 -1.25 -3.49 -4.25
C LEU A 182 -0.07 -4.12 -4.99
N SER A 183 0.55 -3.35 -5.88
CA SER A 183 1.66 -3.84 -6.72
C SER A 183 2.79 -2.83 -6.80
N GLY A 184 4.02 -3.32 -6.85
CA GLY A 184 5.20 -2.49 -7.10
C GLY A 184 5.46 -2.28 -8.59
N SER A 185 6.71 -2.44 -9.00
CA SER A 185 7.27 -1.91 -10.25
C SER A 185 8.40 -2.80 -10.80
N ASN A 186 9.26 -2.21 -11.65
CA ASN A 186 10.49 -2.83 -12.13
C ASN A 186 11.66 -2.19 -11.38
N GLY A 187 11.79 -2.52 -10.10
CA GLY A 187 12.80 -2.01 -9.19
C GLY A 187 12.44 -2.36 -7.77
N ASN A 188 13.35 -2.11 -6.83
CA ASN A 188 13.05 -2.29 -5.41
C ASN A 188 11.85 -1.41 -5.04
N ASP A 189 10.89 -1.97 -4.30
CA ASP A 189 9.64 -1.33 -3.93
C ASP A 189 9.35 -1.43 -2.43
N TYR A 190 8.48 -0.53 -1.97
CA TYR A 190 7.88 -0.58 -0.64
C TYR A 190 6.36 -0.58 -0.77
N VAL A 191 5.76 -1.73 -0.51
CA VAL A 191 4.34 -1.98 -0.71
C VAL A 191 3.72 -2.36 0.63
N SER A 192 2.74 -1.59 1.09
CA SER A 192 2.13 -1.80 2.41
C SER A 192 0.62 -1.93 2.29
N ALA A 193 0.06 -2.90 3.01
CA ALA A 193 -1.37 -3.16 3.14
C ALA A 193 -2.10 -1.97 3.73
N PHE A 194 -3.38 -1.82 3.41
CA PHE A 194 -4.23 -0.93 4.20
C PHE A 194 -4.46 -1.53 5.59
N ASP A 195 -4.49 -0.70 6.62
CA ASP A 195 -4.78 -1.15 7.99
C ASP A 195 -6.13 -1.86 8.14
N THR A 196 -7.07 -1.67 7.21
CA THR A 196 -8.41 -2.26 7.27
C THR A 196 -8.83 -2.80 5.92
N GLY A 197 -9.55 -3.92 5.95
CA GLY A 197 -9.92 -4.67 4.74
C GLY A 197 -8.77 -5.52 4.23
N ASN A 198 -9.10 -6.62 3.57
CA ASN A 198 -8.10 -7.56 3.06
C ASN A 198 -7.26 -6.89 1.97
N SER A 199 -5.94 -7.10 1.96
CA SER A 199 -5.06 -6.63 0.89
C SER A 199 -4.44 -7.81 0.13
N THR A 200 -4.33 -7.70 -1.18
CA THR A 200 -3.46 -8.54 -2.02
C THR A 200 -2.24 -7.72 -2.40
N ILE A 201 -1.05 -8.23 -2.09
CA ILE A 201 0.19 -7.46 -2.06
C ILE A 201 1.25 -8.18 -2.89
N THR A 202 1.91 -7.47 -3.79
CA THR A 202 3.07 -7.99 -4.53
C THR A 202 4.09 -6.89 -4.78
N GLY A 203 5.37 -7.25 -4.79
CA GLY A 203 6.47 -6.30 -5.06
C GLY A 203 6.69 -6.07 -6.55
N VAL A 204 6.35 -7.05 -7.39
CA VAL A 204 6.60 -6.96 -8.82
C VAL A 204 5.51 -6.15 -9.55
N ALA A 205 5.88 -5.58 -10.69
CA ALA A 205 4.91 -5.02 -11.63
C ALA A 205 3.95 -6.10 -12.16
N ILE A 206 2.65 -5.79 -12.09
CA ILE A 206 1.58 -6.62 -12.64
C ILE A 206 0.62 -5.79 -13.49
N ASP A 207 -0.02 -6.46 -14.42
CA ASP A 207 -1.12 -5.98 -15.25
C ASP A 207 -2.32 -6.95 -15.08
N VAL A 208 -3.44 -6.67 -15.75
CA VAL A 208 -4.63 -7.51 -15.74
C VAL A 208 -5.22 -7.69 -17.13
N ILE A 209 -5.50 -8.94 -17.49
CA ILE A 209 -6.36 -9.23 -18.64
C ILE A 209 -7.81 -9.14 -18.18
N THR A 210 -8.53 -8.16 -18.72
CA THR A 210 -9.96 -7.97 -18.43
C THR A 210 -10.82 -9.02 -19.14
N GLY A 211 -11.91 -9.43 -18.49
CA GLY A 211 -12.83 -10.44 -19.04
C GLY A 211 -13.82 -10.93 -17.99
N ALA A 212 -14.58 -11.97 -18.34
CA ALA A 212 -15.51 -12.62 -17.38
C ALA A 212 -14.77 -13.25 -16.19
N THR A 213 -13.52 -13.65 -16.40
CA THR A 213 -12.59 -14.15 -15.38
C THR A 213 -11.30 -13.36 -15.50
N PRO A 214 -11.18 -12.20 -14.82
CA PRO A 214 -9.98 -11.38 -14.84
C PRO A 214 -8.75 -12.17 -14.40
N GLU A 215 -7.61 -11.87 -15.01
CA GLU A 215 -6.37 -12.61 -14.80
C GLU A 215 -5.21 -11.67 -14.52
N ILE A 216 -4.49 -11.88 -13.41
CA ILE A 216 -3.29 -11.11 -13.09
C ILE A 216 -2.14 -11.61 -13.96
N VAL A 217 -1.48 -10.68 -14.66
CA VAL A 217 -0.35 -10.97 -15.54
C VAL A 217 0.89 -10.24 -15.02
N PRO A 218 1.95 -10.94 -14.59
CA PRO A 218 3.19 -10.29 -14.21
C PRO A 218 3.86 -9.67 -15.42
N THR A 219 4.26 -8.41 -15.29
CA THR A 219 5.07 -7.69 -16.29
C THR A 219 6.53 -7.56 -15.85
N SER A 220 6.81 -7.82 -14.57
CA SER A 220 8.13 -8.14 -14.00
C SER A 220 8.08 -9.45 -13.22
N LEU A 221 9.25 -10.06 -13.02
CA LEU A 221 9.44 -11.24 -12.19
C LEU A 221 10.24 -10.96 -10.91
N GLY A 222 10.61 -9.71 -10.63
CA GLY A 222 11.37 -9.40 -9.40
C GLY A 222 12.86 -9.74 -9.45
N VAL A 223 13.39 -10.12 -10.62
CA VAL A 223 14.78 -10.60 -10.72
C VAL A 223 15.76 -9.44 -10.52
N GLY A 224 16.58 -9.56 -9.47
CA GLY A 224 17.50 -8.50 -9.03
C GLY A 224 16.83 -7.40 -8.20
N GLU A 225 15.60 -7.61 -7.72
CA GLU A 225 14.82 -6.67 -6.92
C GLU A 225 14.70 -7.16 -5.45
N VAL A 226 14.88 -6.25 -4.50
CA VAL A 226 14.59 -6.50 -3.08
C VAL A 226 13.43 -5.62 -2.66
N ASP A 227 12.26 -6.25 -2.56
CA ASP A 227 11.01 -5.57 -2.26
C ASP A 227 10.62 -5.75 -0.81
N THR A 228 10.07 -4.71 -0.20
CA THR A 228 9.53 -4.78 1.16
C THR A 228 8.01 -4.75 1.09
N LEU A 229 7.38 -5.84 1.53
CA LEU A 229 5.92 -6.04 1.56
C LEU A 229 5.45 -6.05 3.02
N ILE A 230 4.46 -5.23 3.35
CA ILE A 230 4.02 -5.04 4.74
C ILE A 230 2.54 -5.35 4.87
N GLY A 231 2.21 -6.23 5.80
CA GLY A 231 0.82 -6.55 6.19
C GLY A 231 0.18 -5.47 7.06
N SER A 232 -1.13 -5.62 7.27
CA SER A 232 -1.93 -4.73 8.10
C SER A 232 -1.70 -4.99 9.59
N ASN A 233 -1.98 -3.97 10.42
CA ASN A 233 -1.84 -4.11 11.88
C ASN A 233 -3.15 -4.49 12.60
N SER A 234 -4.26 -4.66 11.88
CA SER A 234 -5.60 -4.79 12.48
C SER A 234 -6.13 -6.23 12.54
N GLY A 235 -5.30 -7.23 12.27
CA GLY A 235 -5.68 -8.64 12.27
C GLY A 235 -6.64 -9.03 11.14
N VAL A 236 -6.61 -8.27 10.04
CA VAL A 236 -7.30 -8.64 8.78
C VAL A 236 -6.35 -9.48 7.94
N SER A 237 -6.90 -10.38 7.13
CA SER A 237 -6.09 -11.30 6.33
C SER A 237 -5.56 -10.60 5.08
N ASP A 238 -4.24 -10.57 4.96
CA ASP A 238 -3.53 -10.14 3.76
C ASP A 238 -2.99 -11.33 2.97
N ARG A 239 -2.88 -11.15 1.65
CA ARG A 239 -2.31 -12.13 0.74
C ARG A 239 -1.10 -11.55 0.03
N PHE A 240 0.07 -12.09 0.34
CA PHE A 240 1.32 -11.79 -0.35
C PHE A 240 1.49 -12.72 -1.56
N ILE A 241 1.65 -12.15 -2.75
CA ILE A 241 1.83 -12.89 -4.00
C ILE A 241 3.32 -12.90 -4.35
N ILE A 242 3.95 -14.07 -4.21
CA ILE A 242 5.35 -14.38 -4.55
C ILE A 242 5.41 -15.31 -5.78
N GLY A 243 4.28 -15.43 -6.48
CA GLY A 243 4.18 -16.10 -7.76
C GLY A 243 2.73 -16.22 -8.21
N VAL A 244 2.55 -16.26 -9.52
CA VAL A 244 1.24 -16.49 -10.15
C VAL A 244 1.21 -17.86 -10.82
N GLY A 245 0.05 -18.50 -10.74
CA GLY A 245 -0.20 -19.77 -11.37
C GLY A 245 -0.27 -19.67 -12.89
N ARG A 246 -0.40 -20.84 -13.51
CA ARG A 246 -0.79 -20.91 -14.91
C ARG A 246 -2.26 -20.52 -15.09
N SER A 247 -2.56 -20.09 -16.29
CA SER A 247 -3.87 -19.63 -16.75
C SER A 247 -3.99 -19.86 -18.26
N ALA A 248 -5.09 -19.41 -18.87
CA ALA A 248 -5.24 -19.46 -20.32
C ALA A 248 -4.22 -18.55 -21.04
N SER A 249 -3.87 -17.42 -20.44
CA SER A 249 -2.97 -16.41 -21.04
C SER A 249 -1.51 -16.58 -20.59
N ASN A 250 -1.29 -17.27 -19.47
CA ASN A 250 0.01 -17.59 -18.90
C ASN A 250 0.13 -19.12 -18.72
N PRO A 251 0.51 -19.89 -19.75
CA PRO A 251 0.47 -21.36 -19.69
C PRO A 251 1.51 -21.96 -18.74
N THR A 252 2.49 -21.17 -18.29
CA THR A 252 3.55 -21.59 -17.37
C THR A 252 3.49 -20.77 -16.09
N PRO A 253 3.49 -21.38 -14.89
CA PRO A 253 3.50 -20.62 -13.65
C PRO A 253 4.72 -19.71 -13.56
N SER A 254 4.51 -18.49 -13.09
CA SER A 254 5.57 -17.48 -12.97
C SER A 254 5.98 -17.36 -11.51
N LYS A 255 7.18 -17.85 -11.20
CA LYS A 255 7.82 -17.69 -9.89
C LYS A 255 8.47 -16.31 -9.82
N PHE A 256 8.29 -15.59 -8.72
CA PHE A 256 8.92 -14.28 -8.54
C PHE A 256 10.21 -14.41 -7.75
N TYR A 257 11.13 -13.47 -7.98
CA TYR A 257 12.48 -13.40 -7.37
C TYR A 257 13.30 -14.67 -7.58
N VAL A 258 13.07 -15.38 -8.69
CA VAL A 258 13.87 -16.57 -9.06
C VAL A 258 14.88 -16.18 -10.12
N GLY A 259 16.15 -16.30 -9.77
CA GLY A 259 17.34 -15.83 -10.47
C GLY A 259 18.30 -15.19 -9.48
N GLN A 260 19.56 -14.96 -9.89
CA GLN A 260 20.53 -14.13 -9.13
C GLN A 260 20.88 -14.55 -7.67
N GLY A 261 20.34 -15.64 -7.12
CA GLY A 261 20.71 -16.12 -5.79
C GLY A 261 20.08 -15.27 -4.70
N ASP A 262 20.82 -15.00 -3.62
CA ASP A 262 20.29 -14.23 -2.49
C ASP A 262 20.26 -12.69 -2.72
N ALA A 263 20.36 -12.26 -3.99
CA ALA A 263 20.44 -10.84 -4.36
C ALA A 263 19.05 -10.18 -4.52
N ASP A 264 18.01 -10.98 -4.66
CA ASP A 264 16.63 -10.59 -4.90
C ASP A 264 15.68 -11.44 -4.06
N TYR A 265 14.73 -10.80 -3.40
CA TYR A 265 13.74 -11.47 -2.57
C TYR A 265 12.69 -10.48 -2.07
N ALA A 266 11.52 -10.98 -1.70
CA ALA A 266 10.54 -10.22 -0.95
C ALA A 266 10.82 -10.28 0.56
N LEU A 267 11.04 -9.15 1.21
CA LEU A 267 10.98 -9.00 2.66
C LEU A 267 9.51 -8.78 3.07
N ILE A 268 8.91 -9.77 3.73
CA ILE A 268 7.53 -9.73 4.22
C ILE A 268 7.54 -9.44 5.73
N SER A 269 7.01 -8.28 6.10
CA SER A 269 6.89 -7.82 7.49
C SER A 269 5.42 -7.66 7.91
N HIS A 270 5.18 -7.63 9.22
CA HIS A 270 3.82 -7.58 9.79
C HIS A 270 2.92 -8.72 9.31
N PHE A 271 3.49 -9.92 9.22
CA PHE A 271 2.75 -11.11 8.82
C PHE A 271 1.90 -11.63 9.99
N ASP A 272 0.56 -11.57 9.90
CA ASP A 272 -0.32 -12.03 10.99
C ASP A 272 -0.30 -13.57 11.11
N ILE A 273 0.23 -14.01 12.24
CA ILE A 273 0.37 -15.42 12.62
C ILE A 273 -0.71 -15.92 13.59
N LEU A 274 -1.41 -15.01 14.28
CA LEU A 274 -2.24 -15.37 15.42
C LEU A 274 -3.67 -15.67 15.00
N GLY A 275 -4.14 -15.10 13.89
CA GLY A 275 -5.52 -15.21 13.46
C GLY A 275 -6.42 -14.58 14.53
N GLY A 276 -6.99 -13.42 14.22
CA GLY A 276 -7.87 -12.68 15.14
C GLY A 276 -8.80 -13.58 15.97
N ASP A 277 -9.01 -13.20 17.24
CA ASP A 277 -9.83 -13.86 18.25
C ASP A 277 -11.12 -14.50 17.67
N ALA A 278 -11.59 -15.56 18.34
CA ALA A 278 -12.44 -16.70 17.95
C ALA A 278 -13.72 -16.48 17.11
N ILE A 279 -13.94 -15.31 16.53
CA ILE A 279 -15.13 -14.90 15.78
C ILE A 279 -14.80 -14.42 14.35
N VAL A 280 -13.56 -14.02 13.99
CA VAL A 280 -13.20 -13.68 12.58
C VAL A 280 -11.77 -14.13 12.20
N PRO A 281 -11.58 -14.92 11.11
CA PRO A 281 -10.28 -15.48 10.73
C PRO A 281 -9.43 -14.48 9.92
N GLY A 282 -8.22 -14.20 10.36
CA GLY A 282 -7.33 -13.20 9.74
C GLY A 282 -5.94 -13.67 9.31
N LEU A 283 -5.65 -14.98 9.27
CA LEU A 283 -4.28 -15.44 8.97
C LEU A 283 -3.79 -14.91 7.62
N ASP A 284 -2.60 -14.35 7.62
CA ASP A 284 -1.94 -13.93 6.39
C ASP A 284 -1.52 -15.14 5.54
N LEU A 285 -1.56 -14.92 4.24
CA LEU A 285 -1.34 -15.94 3.23
C LEU A 285 -0.19 -15.54 2.32
N ILE A 286 0.65 -16.50 1.97
CA ILE A 286 1.66 -16.33 0.92
C ILE A 286 1.29 -17.27 -0.23
N GLN A 287 1.08 -16.72 -1.42
CA GLN A 287 0.88 -17.50 -2.63
C GLN A 287 2.19 -17.65 -3.39
N LEU A 288 2.51 -18.89 -3.76
CA LEU A 288 3.64 -19.24 -4.61
C LEU A 288 3.18 -19.99 -5.85
N ALA A 289 3.98 -19.90 -6.92
CA ALA A 289 3.78 -20.58 -8.19
C ALA A 289 4.52 -21.93 -8.22
N GLY A 290 3.99 -22.91 -8.94
CA GLY A 290 4.51 -24.27 -8.99
C GLY A 290 4.04 -25.15 -7.84
N LYS A 291 4.87 -26.10 -7.44
CA LYS A 291 4.53 -27.09 -6.40
C LYS A 291 5.31 -26.84 -5.12
N PRO A 292 4.82 -27.27 -3.95
CA PRO A 292 5.57 -27.18 -2.70
C PRO A 292 6.96 -27.85 -2.75
N GLU A 293 7.11 -28.92 -3.53
CA GLU A 293 8.39 -29.64 -3.72
C GLU A 293 9.45 -28.82 -4.47
N ASP A 294 9.06 -27.72 -5.12
CA ASP A 294 9.98 -26.80 -5.80
C ASP A 294 10.63 -25.81 -4.83
N TYR A 295 10.28 -25.86 -3.54
CA TYR A 295 10.69 -24.88 -2.54
C TYR A 295 11.24 -25.55 -1.27
N VAL A 296 12.13 -24.83 -0.60
CA VAL A 296 12.67 -25.19 0.70
C VAL A 296 12.36 -24.07 1.68
N ILE A 297 11.64 -24.39 2.76
CA ILE A 297 11.22 -23.44 3.80
C ILE A 297 12.09 -23.69 5.04
N GLN A 298 12.82 -22.68 5.49
CA GLN A 298 13.77 -22.80 6.60
C GLN A 298 13.55 -21.69 7.63
N THR A 299 13.38 -22.07 8.89
CA THR A 299 13.43 -21.12 10.00
C THR A 299 14.83 -20.51 10.07
N SER A 300 14.91 -19.18 10.08
CA SER A 300 16.17 -18.45 10.18
C SER A 300 16.72 -18.53 11.60
N ASN A 301 18.03 -18.26 11.73
CA ASN A 301 18.67 -18.06 13.04
C ASN A 301 18.27 -16.72 13.68
N GLU A 302 17.70 -15.81 12.89
CA GLU A 302 17.11 -14.57 13.38
C GLU A 302 15.73 -14.85 14.01
N THR A 303 15.48 -14.27 15.18
CA THR A 303 14.24 -14.47 15.92
C THR A 303 13.02 -14.11 15.05
N PHE A 304 12.04 -15.02 14.99
CA PHE A 304 10.78 -14.84 14.26
C PHE A 304 10.90 -14.62 12.75
N LYS A 305 11.91 -15.21 12.09
CA LYS A 305 12.01 -15.18 10.63
C LYS A 305 12.03 -16.57 9.99
N THR A 306 11.38 -16.69 8.84
CA THR A 306 11.39 -17.87 7.98
C THR A 306 11.80 -17.47 6.57
N ASN A 307 12.81 -18.15 6.03
CA ASN A 307 13.28 -17.97 4.66
C ASN A 307 12.59 -18.99 3.75
N ILE A 308 12.19 -18.53 2.57
CA ILE A 308 11.65 -19.36 1.50
C ILE A 308 12.66 -19.35 0.36
N PHE A 309 13.13 -20.52 -0.03
CA PHE A 309 14.03 -20.71 -1.15
C PHE A 309 13.32 -21.44 -2.28
N ALA A 310 13.47 -20.97 -3.51
CA ALA A 310 13.17 -21.76 -4.70
C ALA A 310 14.34 -22.71 -5.01
N ILE A 311 14.02 -23.90 -5.50
CA ILE A 311 15.03 -24.85 -5.98
C ILE A 311 15.28 -24.55 -7.46
N VAL A 312 16.49 -24.10 -7.77
CA VAL A 312 16.97 -23.89 -9.13
C VAL A 312 17.91 -25.02 -9.56
N SER A 313 17.73 -25.48 -10.80
CA SER A 313 18.48 -26.62 -11.34
C SER A 313 19.92 -26.23 -11.68
N GLY A 314 20.84 -26.45 -10.75
CA GLY A 314 22.28 -26.19 -10.89
C GLY A 314 23.13 -27.45 -11.04
N GLY A 315 22.96 -28.21 -12.13
CA GLY A 315 23.75 -29.43 -12.35
C GLY A 315 23.42 -30.58 -11.37
N ASN A 316 24.43 -31.26 -10.83
CA ASN A 316 24.24 -32.47 -10.00
C ASN A 316 23.73 -32.21 -8.57
N THR A 317 23.70 -30.95 -8.12
CA THR A 317 23.23 -30.56 -6.79
C THR A 317 22.18 -29.45 -6.95
N PRO A 318 21.00 -29.55 -6.33
CA PRO A 318 20.02 -28.47 -6.35
C PRO A 318 20.63 -27.21 -5.72
N GLN A 319 20.58 -26.10 -6.43
CA GLN A 319 20.98 -24.80 -5.89
C GLN A 319 19.72 -24.13 -5.32
N LEU A 320 19.87 -23.48 -4.17
CA LEU A 320 18.80 -22.72 -3.54
C LEU A 320 18.92 -21.25 -3.93
N ASP A 321 17.77 -20.63 -4.05
CA ASP A 321 17.59 -19.24 -4.48
C ASP A 321 16.60 -18.57 -3.54
N LEU A 322 17.02 -17.57 -2.76
CA LEU A 322 16.17 -16.95 -1.76
C LEU A 322 15.08 -16.14 -2.46
N VAL A 323 13.79 -16.46 -2.24
CA VAL A 323 12.69 -15.72 -2.88
C VAL A 323 11.90 -14.86 -1.91
N ALA A 324 11.94 -15.19 -0.61
CA ALA A 324 11.29 -14.39 0.42
C ALA A 324 11.90 -14.60 1.81
N VAL A 325 11.86 -13.54 2.62
CA VAL A 325 12.15 -13.55 4.05
C VAL A 325 10.90 -13.06 4.77
N VAL A 326 10.33 -13.88 5.65
CA VAL A 326 9.03 -13.62 6.28
C VAL A 326 9.19 -13.46 7.78
N GLU A 327 8.62 -12.42 8.36
CA GLU A 327 8.49 -12.22 9.81
C GLU A 327 7.46 -13.19 10.42
N SER A 328 7.77 -14.48 10.35
CA SER A 328 6.97 -15.56 10.93
C SER A 328 7.90 -16.62 11.53
N PRO A 329 7.56 -17.19 12.71
CA PRO A 329 8.38 -18.22 13.33
C PRO A 329 8.39 -19.52 12.53
N THR A 330 7.27 -19.89 11.91
CA THR A 330 7.14 -21.10 11.08
C THR A 330 6.06 -20.90 10.02
N LEU A 331 6.28 -21.50 8.85
CA LEU A 331 5.32 -21.54 7.75
C LEU A 331 5.01 -22.98 7.37
N SER A 332 3.77 -23.22 6.96
CA SER A 332 3.33 -24.54 6.48
C SER A 332 2.40 -24.41 5.28
N VAL A 333 2.38 -25.44 4.43
CA VAL A 333 1.47 -25.51 3.29
C VAL A 333 0.03 -25.62 3.79
N ARG A 334 -0.78 -24.62 3.48
CA ARG A 334 -2.20 -24.54 3.83
C ARG A 334 -3.08 -25.19 2.76
N SER A 335 -2.78 -24.96 1.49
CA SER A 335 -3.52 -25.55 0.36
C SER A 335 -2.66 -25.61 -0.89
N VAL A 336 -3.03 -26.51 -1.82
CA VAL A 336 -2.37 -26.70 -3.11
C VAL A 336 -3.44 -26.69 -4.20
N ASP A 337 -3.23 -25.92 -5.25
CA ASP A 337 -4.00 -25.91 -6.48
C ASP A 337 -3.16 -26.56 -7.59
N SER A 338 -3.42 -27.85 -7.84
CA SER A 338 -2.73 -28.60 -8.89
C SER A 338 -3.19 -28.24 -10.30
N VAL A 339 -4.32 -27.55 -10.44
CA VAL A 339 -4.87 -27.14 -11.74
C VAL A 339 -4.19 -25.87 -12.21
N ASN A 340 -3.99 -24.89 -11.32
CA ASN A 340 -3.31 -23.65 -11.66
C ASN A 340 -1.82 -23.67 -11.27
N GLU A 341 -1.33 -24.79 -10.72
CA GLU A 341 0.04 -24.95 -10.25
C GLU A 341 0.43 -23.79 -9.32
N THR A 342 -0.32 -23.64 -8.23
CA THR A 342 0.00 -22.73 -7.12
C THR A 342 -0.20 -23.44 -5.79
N PHE A 343 0.36 -22.86 -4.73
CA PHE A 343 0.05 -23.27 -3.37
C PHE A 343 0.11 -22.08 -2.42
N ILE A 344 -0.54 -22.26 -1.27
CA ILE A 344 -0.64 -21.23 -0.23
C ILE A 344 0.13 -21.69 0.99
N LEU A 345 0.98 -20.81 1.52
CA LEU A 345 1.55 -20.92 2.85
C LEU A 345 0.77 -20.02 3.82
N SER A 346 0.75 -20.44 5.08
CA SER A 346 0.36 -19.59 6.21
C SER A 346 1.24 -19.92 7.42
N ALA A 347 1.15 -19.11 8.46
CA ALA A 347 1.70 -19.47 9.76
C ALA A 347 1.17 -20.84 10.19
N GLN A 348 2.04 -21.66 10.78
CA GLN A 348 1.60 -22.92 11.37
C GLN A 348 0.86 -22.62 12.67
N ALA A 349 -0.34 -23.16 12.84
CA ALA A 349 -1.04 -23.05 14.12
C ALA A 349 -0.14 -23.63 15.23
N LEU A 350 0.23 -22.80 16.20
CA LEU A 350 0.85 -23.26 17.43
C LEU A 350 -0.20 -24.10 18.16
N LEU A 351 -0.19 -25.41 17.90
CA LEU A 351 -0.93 -26.35 18.74
C LEU A 351 -0.34 -26.21 20.14
N SER A 352 -1.20 -25.76 21.06
CA SER A 352 -0.95 -25.48 22.48
C SER A 352 -0.12 -26.54 23.18
#